data_AF-A0A9D1EU04-F1
#
_entry.id   AF-A0A9D1EU04-F1
#
_cell.length_a   1.000
_cell.length_b   1.000
_cell.length_c   1.000
_cell.angle_alpha   90.00
_cell.angle_beta   90.00
_cell.angle_gamma   90.00
#
_symmetry.space_group_name_H-M   'P 1'
#
loop_
_entity.id
_entity.type
_entity.pdbx_description
1 polymer ?
#
loop_
_entity_poly.entity_id
_entity_poly.type
_entity_poly.pdbx_seq_one_letter_code
_entity_poly.pdbx_strand_id
1 'polypeptide(L)' 'MSKARFTLKTAREMKKYTQEEAAKLIGVSTDTLGNYERGKSYPDIPVLRKIEEVYGISYSQLIFLPLDYDKTVNIL' A
#
# COMPACT_ATOMS: atom_id res chain seq x y z
N MET A 1 0.53 -21.94 5.46
CA MET A 1 1.09 -20.92 6.37
C MET A 1 0.50 -19.57 6.01
N SER A 2 -0.08 -18.83 6.95
CA SER A 2 -0.56 -17.46 6.68
C SER A 2 0.64 -16.55 6.44
N LYS A 3 0.76 -15.99 5.23
CA LYS A 3 1.75 -14.92 4.99
C LYS A 3 1.32 -13.68 5.79
N ALA A 4 2.26 -13.06 6.49
CA ALA A 4 2.03 -11.77 7.14
C ALA A 4 1.61 -10.73 6.09
N ARG A 5 0.59 -9.93 6.42
CA ARG A 5 0.08 -8.83 5.60
C ARG A 5 0.40 -7.49 6.25
N PHE A 6 0.68 -6.49 5.44
CA PHE A 6 1.12 -5.17 5.88
C PHE A 6 0.33 -4.09 5.12
N THR A 7 0.03 -2.98 5.77
CA THR A 7 -0.43 -1.79 5.03
C THR A 7 0.74 -1.21 4.22
N LEU A 8 0.44 -0.44 3.17
CA LEU A 8 1.47 0.32 2.44
C LEU A 8 2.31 1.20 3.36
N LYS A 9 1.67 1.88 4.33
CA LYS A 9 2.34 2.72 5.30
C LYS A 9 3.33 1.92 6.15
N THR A 10 2.91 0.76 6.65
CA THR A 10 3.78 -0.14 7.41
C THR A 10 4.95 -0.63 6.57
N ALA A 11 4.73 -1.01 5.31
CA ALA A 11 5.78 -1.42 4.38
C ALA A 11 6.82 -0.31 4.16
N ARG A 12 6.37 0.94 4.00
CA ARG A 12 7.23 2.11 3.87
C ARG A 12 8.05 2.36 5.15
N GLU A 13 7.40 2.33 6.32
CA GLU A 13 8.05 2.58 7.60
C GLU A 13 9.09 1.50 7.96
N MET A 14 8.87 0.24 7.57
CA MET A 14 9.86 -0.83 7.71
C MET A 14 11.15 -0.55 6.92
N LYS A 15 11.05 0.20 5.80
CA LYS A 15 12.20 0.67 5.03
C LYS A 15 12.79 1.99 5.56
N LYS A 16 12.17 2.59 6.58
CA LYS A 16 12.52 3.89 7.16
C LYS A 16 12.46 5.05 6.16
N TYR A 17 11.57 4.96 5.18
CA TYR A 17 11.36 6.04 4.21
C TYR A 17 10.29 7.01 4.68
N THR A 18 10.54 8.30 4.42
CA THR A 18 9.48 9.32 4.39
C THR A 18 8.55 9.08 3.19
N GLN A 19 7.35 9.68 3.20
CA GLN A 19 6.45 9.59 2.05
C GLN A 19 7.06 10.19 0.78
N GLU A 20 7.83 11.27 0.91
CA GLU A 20 8.48 11.94 -0.23
C GLU A 20 9.56 11.06 -0.86
N GLU A 21 10.44 10.46 -0.05
CA GLU A 21 11.48 9.54 -0.55
C GLU A 21 10.87 8.31 -1.23
N ALA A 22 9.87 7.69 -0.60
CA ALA A 22 9.21 6.52 -1.16
C ALA A 22 8.48 6.85 -2.47
N ALA A 23 7.78 7.98 -2.53
CA ALA A 23 7.08 8.42 -3.73
C ALA A 23 8.05 8.64 -4.90
N LYS A 24 9.21 9.26 -4.62
CA LYS A 24 10.29 9.44 -5.60
C LYS A 24 10.84 8.11 -6.11
N LEU A 25 11.06 7.13 -5.23
CA LEU A 25 11.55 5.79 -5.61
C LEU A 25 10.53 5.00 -6.44
N ILE A 26 9.24 5.14 -6.13
CA ILE A 26 8.15 4.47 -6.84
C ILE A 26 7.85 5.17 -8.18
N GLY A 27 8.15 6.46 -8.30
CA GLY A 27 7.87 7.26 -9.50
C GLY A 27 6.47 7.87 -9.50
N VAL A 28 5.94 8.24 -8.33
CA VAL A 28 4.63 8.91 -8.16
C VAL A 28 4.78 10.20 -7.34
N SER A 29 3.73 11.01 -7.29
CA SER A 29 3.72 12.16 -6.37
C SER A 29 3.55 11.72 -4.91
N THR A 30 4.05 12.53 -3.97
CA THR A 30 3.86 12.30 -2.52
C THR A 30 2.38 12.19 -2.16
N ASP A 31 1.53 13.02 -2.77
CA ASP A 31 0.08 12.99 -2.58
C ASP A 31 -0.56 11.71 -3.11
N THR A 32 -0.10 11.22 -4.26
CA THR A 32 -0.54 9.95 -4.85
C THR A 32 -0.22 8.79 -3.91
N LEU A 33 1.02 8.72 -3.38
CA LEU A 33 1.38 7.71 -2.39
C LEU A 33 0.54 7.83 -1.11
N GLY A 34 0.34 9.05 -0.61
CA GLY A 34 -0.52 9.31 0.54
C GLY A 34 -1.98 8.90 0.32
N ASN A 35 -2.50 9.01 -0.91
CA ASN A 35 -3.82 8.52 -1.27
C ASN A 35 -3.89 6.99 -1.27
N TYR A 36 -2.85 6.30 -1.75
CA TYR A 36 -2.76 4.85 -1.66
C TYR A 36 -2.71 4.36 -0.21
N GLU A 37 -1.90 5.00 0.64
CA GLU A 37 -1.79 4.64 2.06
C GLU A 37 -3.09 4.82 2.84
N ARG A 38 -3.96 5.73 2.39
CA ARG A 38 -5.29 5.99 2.96
C ARG A 38 -6.42 5.27 2.23
N GLY A 39 -6.12 4.47 1.20
CA GLY A 39 -7.11 3.76 0.38
C GLY A 39 -8.06 4.66 -0.43
N LYS A 40 -7.68 5.92 -0.72
CA LYS A 40 -8.48 6.85 -1.55
C LYS A 40 -8.37 6.54 -3.05
N SER A 41 -7.26 5.94 -3.45
CA SER A 41 -6.99 5.49 -4.83
C SER A 41 -6.14 4.23 -4.78
N TYR A 42 -5.98 3.55 -5.92
CA TYR A 42 -5.20 2.34 -6.03
C TYR A 42 -4.16 2.49 -7.16
N PRO A 43 -2.95 1.91 -7.02
CA PRO A 43 -1.95 1.93 -8.08
C PRO A 43 -2.37 1.03 -9.24
N ASP A 44 -1.91 1.38 -10.44
CA ASP A 44 -1.97 0.48 -11.59
C ASP A 44 -0.88 -0.60 -11.53
N ILE A 45 -0.87 -1.52 -12.49
CA ILE A 45 0.09 -2.63 -12.51
C ILE A 45 1.55 -2.15 -12.57
N PRO A 46 1.94 -1.18 -13.43
CA PRO A 46 3.31 -0.64 -13.43
C PRO A 46 3.75 -0.07 -12.08
N VAL A 47 2.94 0.78 -11.45
CA VAL A 47 3.25 1.37 -10.14
C VAL A 47 3.30 0.28 -9.07
N LEU A 48 2.40 -0.71 -9.15
CA LEU A 48 2.39 -1.82 -8.22
C LEU A 48 3.70 -2.64 -8.26
N ARG A 49 4.25 -2.90 -9.45
CA ARG A 49 5.56 -3.56 -9.58
C ARG A 49 6.68 -2.76 -8.92
N LYS A 50 6.63 -1.43 -9.04
CA LYS A 50 7.59 -0.55 -8.37
C LYS A 50 7.43 -0.56 -6.85
N ILE A 51 6.20 -0.62 -6.34
CA ILE A 51 5.95 -0.80 -4.91
C ILE A 51 6.55 -2.13 -4.42
N GLU A 52 6.35 -3.24 -5.16
CA GLU A 52 6.92 -4.55 -4.81
C GLU A 52 8.46 -4.50 -4.76
N GLU A 53 9.09 -3.83 -5.74
CA GLU A 53 10.54 -3.65 -5.82
C GLU A 53 11.09 -2.80 -4.66
N VAL A 54 10.51 -1.62 -4.41
CA VAL A 54 10.97 -0.66 -3.39
C VAL A 54 10.80 -1.22 -1.98
N TYR A 55 9.69 -1.90 -1.71
CA TYR A 55 9.41 -2.43 -0.37
C TYR A 55 9.88 -3.89 -0.20
N GLY A 56 10.16 -4.62 -1.27
CA GLY A 56 10.50 -6.05 -1.18
C GLY A 56 9.36 -6.90 -0.63
N ILE A 57 8.11 -6.45 -0.82
CA ILE A 57 6.89 -7.09 -0.32
C ILE A 57 5.99 -7.33 -1.51
N SER A 58 5.54 -8.58 -1.70
CA SER A 58 4.61 -8.92 -2.77
C SER A 58 3.26 -8.22 -2.56
N TYR A 59 2.60 -7.85 -3.64
CA TYR A 59 1.23 -7.32 -3.65
C TYR A 59 0.27 -8.17 -2.81
N SER A 60 0.40 -9.50 -2.87
CA SER A 60 -0.42 -10.45 -2.09
C SER A 60 -0.35 -10.25 -0.57
N GLN A 61 0.67 -9.53 -0.09
CA GLN A 61 0.90 -9.19 1.32
C GLN A 61 0.56 -7.72 1.63
N LEU A 62 0.23 -6.90 0.63
CA LEU A 62 -0.10 -5.49 0.83
C LEU A 62 -1.61 -5.28 1.01
N ILE A 63 -1.97 -4.49 2.00
CA ILE A 63 -3.34 -4.07 2.30
C ILE A 63 -3.50 -2.61 1.85
N PHE A 64 -4.39 -2.39 0.89
CA PHE A 64 -4.73 -1.05 0.35
C PHE A 64 -6.07 -0.51 0.89
N LEU A 65 -6.94 -1.39 1.39
CA LEU A 65 -8.27 -1.03 1.87
C LEU A 65 -8.23 -0.61 3.36
N PRO A 66 -8.93 0.46 3.77
CA PRO A 66 -9.36 0.57 5.16
C PRO A 66 -10.29 -0.61 5.47
N LEU A 67 -10.16 -1.21 6.65
CA LEU A 67 -10.91 -2.39 7.11
C LEU A 67 -12.42 -2.09 7.36
N ASP A 68 -13.02 -1.16 6.64
CA ASP A 68 -14.45 -0.81 6.75
C ASP A 68 -15.38 -1.75 5.96
N TYR A 69 -14.87 -2.89 5.48
CA TYR A 69 -15.67 -3.89 4.76
C TYR A 69 -16.67 -4.64 5.67
N ASP A 70 -16.52 -4.54 6.99
CA ASP A 70 -17.44 -5.16 7.97
C ASP A 70 -18.81 -4.48 8.07
N LYS A 71 -18.99 -3.28 7.48
CA LYS A 71 -20.28 -2.56 7.55
C LYS A 71 -21.28 -2.95 6.46
N THR A 72 -20.86 -3.67 5.42
CA THR A 72 -21.76 -4.09 4.33
C THR A 72 -22.00 -5.60 4.28
N VAL A 73 -21.35 -6.39 5.13
CA VAL A 73 -21.56 -7.86 5.23
C VAL A 73 -22.11 -8.24 6.62
N ASN A 74 -23.04 -7.46 7.14
CA ASN A 74 -23.94 -7.86 8.23
C ASN A 74 -25.40 -7.71 7.77
N ILE A 75 -25.70 -8.32 6.62
CA ILE A 75 -27.08 -8.70 6.25
C ILE A 75 -27.07 -10.22 6.11
N LEU A 76 -27.13 -10.91 7.25
CA LEU A 76 -27.75 -12.22 7.46
C LEU A 76 -28.18 -12.31 8.92
#